data_AF-A0A8H4AXA4-F1
#
_entry.id   AF-A0A8H4AXA4-F1
#
_cell.length_a   1.000
_cell.length_b   1.000
_cell.length_c   1.000
_cell.angle_alpha   90.00
_cell.angle_beta   90.00
_cell.angle_gamma   90.00
#
_symmetry.space_group_name_H-M   'P 1'
#
loop_
_entity.id
_entity.type
_entity.pdbx_description
1 polymer ?
#
loop_
_entity_poly.entity_id
_entity_poly.type
_entity_poly.pdbx_seq_one_letter_code
_entity_poly.pdbx_strand_id
1 'polypeptide(L)'
;MMITNVTPTINSKVDSSTNNISIHFSSPVFLSNGNIIIYKASDNNLRQSVSANSEYCTLSNDGKVAYIRIVNGTFSEHCEKYYVRVDSNFVKTRSFNNEALRGIESNVWLLESVDNANYSETAATISVALTVDASKRFLNSSLTNKPAYFDALLNELANKVPIKRKRLSSDEKFQNFGNDQIVISFRIGPPSNAENTAQQVHSNLNHMLKNNKINNFLSGATNDLDSTYGFKVVEDLWNQFKLPIIAAMAIFAIICLFSHILSYKLNSKKFEAINSAILRLGLIIPNFILSILFIVYYSKDRQELYLPSVLLFSVSLLINFCITTYTVYNGINDPVIVREFIRKRVLVTVLTILAVTDYEYLAILKNVPRFNEIEIDFKYLTIMKDDPESVKAKTDYEYLKISKDELKPDEIEQIKQINMFRQIFRLTIIYGALFDIFLRNIPQIVIQVRIHYYIHL
;
A
#
# COMPACT_ATOMS: atom_id res chain seq x y z
N MET A 1 48.76 4.72 -34.29
CA MET A 1 47.76 4.29 -33.30
C MET A 1 46.49 5.09 -33.57
N MET A 2 45.37 4.44 -33.94
CA MET A 2 44.14 5.14 -34.36
C MET A 2 43.28 5.63 -33.17
N ILE A 3 43.36 4.97 -32.01
CA ILE A 3 42.76 5.42 -30.76
C ILE A 3 43.76 6.35 -30.07
N THR A 4 43.35 7.57 -29.73
CA THR A 4 44.19 8.58 -29.09
C THR A 4 44.00 8.64 -27.58
N ASN A 5 42.76 8.50 -27.12
CA ASN A 5 42.44 8.52 -25.69
C ASN A 5 41.11 7.80 -25.42
N VAL A 6 40.86 7.51 -24.15
CA VAL A 6 39.60 6.98 -23.64
C VAL A 6 39.15 7.78 -22.43
N THR A 7 37.84 7.91 -22.24
CA THR A 7 37.25 8.52 -21.04
C THR A 7 36.21 7.57 -20.45
N PRO A 8 36.24 7.30 -19.14
CA PRO A 8 37.29 7.62 -18.17
C PRO A 8 38.66 7.05 -18.58
N THR A 9 39.75 7.71 -18.15
CA THR A 9 41.11 7.30 -18.53
C THR A 9 41.47 5.93 -17.93
N ILE A 10 42.50 5.28 -18.46
CA ILE A 10 42.99 4.00 -17.95
C ILE A 10 43.40 4.16 -16.47
N ASN A 11 42.97 3.22 -15.63
CA ASN A 11 43.12 3.17 -14.16
C ASN A 11 42.42 4.32 -13.41
N SER A 12 41.47 5.01 -14.04
CA SER A 12 40.68 6.04 -13.36
C SER A 12 39.57 5.44 -12.49
N LYS A 13 39.04 6.29 -11.62
CA LYS A 13 37.95 5.95 -10.72
C LYS A 13 36.58 6.09 -11.40
N VAL A 14 35.69 5.13 -11.14
CA VAL A 14 34.29 5.13 -11.60
C VAL A 14 33.34 4.78 -10.45
N ASP A 15 32.04 4.93 -10.66
CA ASP A 15 31.03 4.59 -9.66
C ASP A 15 29.71 4.14 -10.32
N SER A 16 28.73 3.77 -9.50
CA SER A 16 27.41 3.32 -9.96
C SER A 16 26.63 4.37 -10.76
N SER A 17 27.02 5.65 -10.70
CA SER A 17 26.40 6.76 -11.43
C SER A 17 27.10 7.10 -12.75
N THR A 18 28.27 6.48 -13.01
CA THR A 18 29.00 6.62 -14.27
C THR A 18 28.14 6.10 -15.42
N ASN A 19 27.62 7.03 -16.21
CA ASN A 19 26.58 6.77 -17.21
C ASN A 19 27.08 6.86 -18.66
N ASN A 20 28.35 7.18 -18.86
CA ASN A 20 28.96 7.23 -20.17
C ASN A 20 30.44 6.85 -20.10
N ILE A 21 30.92 6.26 -21.20
CA ILE A 21 32.33 6.16 -21.55
C ILE A 21 32.50 6.61 -22.99
N SER A 22 33.70 7.03 -23.38
CA SER A 22 33.98 7.39 -24.77
C SER A 22 35.37 7.01 -25.24
N ILE A 23 35.50 6.84 -26.55
CA ILE A 23 36.75 6.49 -27.23
C ILE A 23 37.04 7.61 -28.23
N HIS A 24 38.24 8.17 -28.14
CA HIS A 24 38.72 9.22 -29.04
C HIS A 24 39.62 8.62 -30.12
N PHE A 25 39.40 9.04 -31.35
CA PHE A 25 40.12 8.59 -32.54
C PHE A 25 40.92 9.73 -33.16
N SER A 26 42.06 9.42 -33.77
CA SER A 26 42.89 10.41 -34.48
C SER A 26 42.24 10.93 -35.76
N SER A 27 41.38 10.10 -36.36
CA SER A 27 40.68 10.37 -37.62
C SER A 27 39.21 9.97 -37.51
N PRO A 28 38.31 10.55 -38.33
CA PRO A 28 36.90 10.19 -38.32
C PRO A 28 36.65 8.70 -38.61
N VAL A 29 35.66 8.12 -37.92
CA VAL A 29 35.26 6.71 -38.05
C VAL A 29 33.76 6.54 -38.36
N PHE A 30 33.38 5.34 -38.77
CA PHE A 30 32.00 4.84 -38.81
C PHE A 30 31.81 3.76 -37.75
N LEU A 31 30.63 3.73 -37.11
CA LEU A 31 30.22 2.60 -36.27
C LEU A 31 30.07 1.35 -37.15
N SER A 32 30.39 0.17 -36.61
CA SER A 32 30.25 -1.10 -37.32
C SER A 32 29.70 -2.19 -36.41
N ASN A 33 30.20 -3.43 -36.51
CA ASN A 33 29.48 -4.60 -35.99
C ASN A 33 30.07 -5.16 -34.68
N GLY A 34 31.20 -4.64 -34.21
CA GLY A 34 31.79 -5.05 -32.94
C GLY A 34 31.00 -4.53 -31.73
N ASN A 35 31.27 -5.12 -30.57
CA ASN A 35 30.68 -4.72 -29.30
C ASN A 35 31.73 -4.07 -28.40
N ILE A 36 31.24 -3.28 -27.46
CA ILE A 36 31.99 -2.85 -26.27
C ILE A 36 31.39 -3.57 -25.07
N ILE A 37 32.26 -4.18 -24.29
CA ILE A 37 31.87 -5.12 -23.24
C ILE A 37 32.61 -4.77 -21.96
N ILE A 38 31.87 -4.65 -20.88
CA ILE A 38 32.39 -4.36 -19.55
C ILE A 38 32.31 -5.63 -18.72
N TYR A 39 33.43 -6.01 -18.14
CA TYR A 39 33.55 -7.15 -17.26
C TYR A 39 34.03 -6.73 -15.88
N LYS A 40 33.59 -7.46 -14.87
CA LYS A 40 34.20 -7.44 -13.55
C LYS A 40 35.52 -8.22 -13.61
N ALA A 41 36.61 -7.64 -13.13
CA ALA A 41 37.95 -8.20 -13.29
C ALA A 41 38.21 -9.40 -12.37
N SER A 42 37.56 -9.47 -11.21
CA SER A 42 37.80 -10.55 -10.25
C SER A 42 37.33 -11.94 -10.74
N ASP A 43 36.27 -11.98 -11.55
CA ASP A 43 35.56 -13.21 -11.91
C ASP A 43 35.17 -13.27 -13.40
N ASN A 44 35.52 -12.25 -14.19
CA ASN A 44 35.15 -12.09 -15.60
C ASN A 44 33.63 -12.11 -15.83
N ASN A 45 32.82 -11.74 -14.83
CA ASN A 45 31.38 -11.64 -15.02
C ASN A 45 31.06 -10.44 -15.92
N LEU A 46 30.29 -10.72 -16.97
CA LEU A 46 29.73 -9.69 -17.85
C LEU A 46 28.87 -8.73 -17.01
N ARG A 47 29.11 -7.42 -17.17
CA ARG A 47 28.30 -6.36 -16.57
C ARG A 47 27.39 -5.72 -17.60
N GLN A 48 27.95 -5.36 -18.75
CA GLN A 48 27.25 -4.68 -19.83
C GLN A 48 27.88 -5.01 -21.18
N SER A 49 27.06 -5.15 -22.22
CA SER A 49 27.50 -5.33 -23.61
C SER A 49 26.67 -4.43 -24.51
N VAL A 50 27.34 -3.54 -25.23
CA VAL A 50 26.70 -2.58 -26.15
C VAL A 50 27.23 -2.82 -27.56
N SER A 51 26.33 -2.96 -28.53
CA SER A 51 26.71 -3.02 -29.94
C SER A 51 26.94 -1.63 -30.50
N ALA A 52 27.96 -1.47 -31.34
CA ALA A 52 28.26 -0.20 -32.02
C ALA A 52 27.07 0.33 -32.84
N ASN A 53 26.23 -0.54 -33.41
CA ASN A 53 25.06 -0.13 -34.20
C ASN A 53 23.78 0.07 -33.36
N SER A 54 23.87 0.00 -32.02
CA SER A 54 22.71 0.19 -31.14
C SER A 54 22.47 1.66 -30.80
N GLU A 55 21.26 1.98 -30.32
CA GLU A 55 20.89 3.32 -29.81
C GLU A 55 21.74 3.79 -28.61
N TYR A 56 22.50 2.89 -27.99
CA TYR A 56 23.37 3.17 -26.84
C TYR A 56 24.78 3.60 -27.23
N CYS A 57 25.07 3.66 -28.54
CA CYS A 57 26.35 4.10 -29.07
C CYS A 57 26.12 5.21 -30.12
N THR A 58 26.79 6.35 -29.95
CA THR A 58 26.68 7.48 -30.89
C THR A 58 28.06 8.02 -31.24
N LEU A 59 28.16 8.69 -32.39
CA LEU A 59 29.37 9.39 -32.80
C LEU A 59 29.19 10.89 -32.64
N SER A 60 30.28 11.59 -32.31
CA SER A 60 30.36 13.04 -32.41
C SER A 60 30.15 13.52 -33.85
N ASN A 61 29.80 14.80 -34.01
CA ASN A 61 29.57 15.40 -35.33
C ASN A 61 30.78 15.30 -36.27
N ASP A 62 31.99 15.39 -35.73
CA ASP A 62 33.24 15.23 -36.49
C ASP A 62 33.63 13.75 -36.71
N GLY A 63 32.88 12.82 -36.12
CA GLY A 63 33.11 11.37 -36.21
C GLY A 63 34.36 10.89 -35.48
N LYS A 64 34.98 11.70 -34.62
CA LYS A 64 36.23 11.34 -33.92
C LYS A 64 36.04 10.84 -32.50
N VAL A 65 34.82 10.90 -31.95
CA VAL A 65 34.52 10.41 -30.61
C VAL A 65 33.32 9.48 -30.68
N ALA A 66 33.47 8.25 -30.18
CA ALA A 66 32.34 7.35 -29.94
C ALA A 66 31.91 7.46 -28.48
N TYR A 67 30.65 7.81 -28.24
CA TYR A 67 30.03 7.87 -26.92
C TYR A 67 29.21 6.61 -26.69
N ILE A 68 29.39 5.99 -25.53
CA ILE A 68 28.74 4.75 -25.15
C ILE A 68 28.01 4.98 -23.84
N ARG A 69 26.69 4.74 -23.84
CA ARG A 69 25.86 4.86 -22.64
C ARG A 69 26.09 3.68 -21.71
N ILE A 70 26.38 3.97 -20.45
CA ILE A 70 26.51 3.00 -19.37
C ILE A 70 25.26 3.01 -18.51
N VAL A 71 24.81 1.81 -18.13
CA VAL A 71 23.67 1.62 -17.24
C VAL A 71 24.11 1.85 -15.80
N ASN A 72 23.34 2.63 -15.04
CA ASN A 72 23.59 2.78 -13.61
C ASN A 72 23.56 1.41 -12.93
N GLY A 73 24.59 1.10 -12.14
CA GLY A 73 24.77 -0.21 -11.52
C GLY A 73 25.76 -1.14 -12.25
N THR A 74 26.27 -0.76 -13.43
CA THR A 74 27.36 -1.49 -14.10
C THR A 74 28.61 -1.56 -13.22
N PHE A 75 29.00 -0.45 -12.60
CA PHE A 75 30.11 -0.32 -11.64
C PHE A 75 29.62 -0.22 -10.19
N SER A 76 28.78 -1.17 -9.76
CA SER A 76 28.10 -1.10 -8.45
C SER A 76 28.89 -1.64 -7.27
N GLU A 77 29.92 -2.45 -7.46
CA GLU A 77 30.69 -3.04 -6.34
C GLU A 77 31.80 -2.08 -5.92
N HIS A 78 31.98 -1.85 -4.62
CA HIS A 78 33.05 -0.97 -4.11
C HIS A 78 34.42 -1.64 -4.20
N CYS A 79 35.46 -0.83 -4.45
CA CYS A 79 36.86 -1.28 -4.50
C CYS A 79 37.10 -2.43 -5.49
N GLU A 80 36.26 -2.54 -6.52
CA GLU A 80 36.31 -3.57 -7.54
C GLU A 80 36.94 -3.00 -8.82
N LYS A 81 37.62 -3.87 -9.56
CA LYS A 81 38.21 -3.52 -10.86
C LYS A 81 37.29 -4.01 -11.96
N TYR A 82 37.17 -3.20 -13.00
CA TYR A 82 36.44 -3.52 -14.21
C TYR A 82 37.34 -3.31 -15.40
N TYR A 83 37.24 -4.15 -16.41
CA TYR A 83 37.94 -3.90 -17.67
C TYR A 83 36.94 -3.72 -18.81
N VAL A 84 37.25 -2.78 -19.69
CA VAL A 84 36.49 -2.50 -20.91
C VAL A 84 37.21 -3.16 -22.07
N ARG A 85 36.53 -4.12 -22.69
CA ARG A 85 36.96 -4.75 -23.94
C ARG A 85 36.18 -4.12 -25.09
N VAL A 86 36.88 -3.77 -26.16
CA VAL A 86 36.26 -3.32 -27.41
C VAL A 86 36.65 -4.33 -28.46
N ASP A 87 35.67 -4.95 -29.11
CA ASP A 87 35.96 -5.92 -30.16
C ASP A 87 36.58 -5.22 -31.37
N SER A 88 37.44 -5.96 -32.08
CA SER A 88 37.85 -5.55 -33.43
C SER A 88 36.61 -5.36 -34.32
N ASN A 89 36.69 -4.42 -35.26
CA ASN A 89 35.54 -4.05 -36.11
C ASN A 89 34.37 -3.40 -35.33
N PHE A 90 34.59 -2.89 -34.12
CA PHE A 90 33.64 -1.97 -33.45
C PHE A 90 33.44 -0.70 -34.27
N VAL A 91 34.52 -0.19 -34.87
CA VAL A 91 34.51 0.96 -35.77
C VAL A 91 35.36 0.70 -37.02
N LYS A 92 35.06 1.44 -38.08
CA LYS A 92 35.80 1.45 -39.35
C LYS A 92 36.31 2.84 -39.67
N THR A 93 37.48 2.94 -40.29
CA THR A 93 38.06 4.23 -40.68
C THR A 93 37.30 4.85 -41.86
N ARG A 94 37.04 6.18 -41.84
CA ARG A 94 36.47 6.85 -43.03
C ARG A 94 37.49 7.10 -44.14
N SER A 95 38.77 7.22 -43.79
CA SER A 95 39.83 7.70 -44.70
C SER A 95 40.58 6.58 -45.43
N PHE A 96 40.44 5.32 -44.99
CA PHE A 96 41.15 4.16 -45.51
C PHE A 96 40.18 3.02 -45.85
N ASN A 97 39.39 3.19 -46.93
CA ASN A 97 38.51 2.15 -47.50
C ASN A 97 37.60 1.41 -46.49
N ASN A 98 37.12 2.08 -45.43
CA ASN A 98 36.29 1.45 -44.39
C ASN A 98 36.95 0.23 -43.72
N GLU A 99 38.28 0.24 -43.59
CA GLU A 99 39.02 -0.81 -42.89
C GLU A 99 38.58 -0.91 -41.42
N ALA A 100 38.39 -2.14 -40.95
CA ALA A 100 38.02 -2.44 -39.57
C ALA A 100 39.19 -2.11 -38.64
N LEU A 101 38.92 -1.29 -37.61
CA LEU A 101 39.94 -0.98 -36.62
C LEU A 101 40.06 -2.10 -35.59
N ARG A 102 41.29 -2.34 -35.16
CA ARG A 102 41.57 -3.17 -33.98
C ARG A 102 40.96 -2.51 -32.76
N GLY A 103 40.27 -3.31 -31.95
CA GLY A 103 39.66 -2.86 -30.71
C GLY A 103 40.66 -2.76 -29.55
N ILE A 104 40.11 -2.75 -28.34
CA ILE A 104 40.85 -2.68 -27.07
C ILE A 104 40.79 -4.07 -26.44
N GLU A 105 41.95 -4.70 -26.27
CA GLU A 105 42.07 -6.02 -25.66
C GLU A 105 41.68 -5.99 -24.17
N SER A 106 41.32 -7.15 -23.64
CA SER A 106 41.03 -7.33 -22.21
C SER A 106 42.19 -6.83 -21.33
N ASN A 107 41.87 -6.30 -20.15
CA ASN A 107 42.83 -5.78 -19.17
C ASN A 107 43.67 -4.56 -19.61
N VAL A 108 43.44 -3.97 -20.80
CA VAL A 108 44.12 -2.72 -21.21
C VAL A 108 43.42 -1.50 -20.62
N TRP A 109 42.10 -1.38 -20.82
CA TRP A 109 41.31 -0.29 -20.25
C TRP A 109 40.68 -0.74 -18.93
N LEU A 110 41.47 -0.64 -17.86
CA LEU A 110 41.05 -0.94 -16.49
C LEU A 110 40.43 0.30 -15.83
N LEU A 111 39.37 0.10 -15.06
CA LEU A 111 38.65 1.09 -14.27
C LEU A 111 38.50 0.55 -12.86
N GLU A 112 38.53 1.41 -11.85
CA GLU A 112 38.38 0.99 -10.46
C GLU A 112 37.20 1.73 -9.82
N SER A 113 36.31 1.01 -9.18
CA SER A 113 35.20 1.67 -8.50
C SER A 113 35.66 2.39 -7.23
N VAL A 114 35.01 3.51 -6.94
CA VAL A 114 35.23 4.24 -5.70
C VAL A 114 34.67 3.50 -4.49
N ASP A 115 35.34 3.68 -3.36
CA ASP A 115 34.76 3.39 -2.06
C ASP A 115 33.78 4.51 -1.70
N ASN A 116 32.49 4.20 -1.78
CA ASN A 116 31.40 5.09 -1.42
C ASN A 116 30.52 4.42 -0.36
N ALA A 117 31.16 3.90 0.70
CA ALA A 117 30.48 3.35 1.86
C ALA A 117 29.67 4.42 2.59
N ASN A 118 28.42 4.63 2.14
CA ASN A 118 27.45 5.42 2.89
C ASN A 118 26.84 4.53 3.98
N TYR A 119 27.03 4.93 5.23
CA TYR A 119 26.44 4.25 6.38
C TYR A 119 24.97 4.68 6.50
N SER A 120 24.06 3.88 5.93
CA SER A 120 22.63 3.97 6.20
C SER A 120 22.13 2.61 6.67
N GLU A 121 21.57 2.57 7.88
CA GLU A 121 21.27 1.35 8.63
C GLU A 121 19.98 0.63 8.22
N THR A 122 19.24 1.14 7.23
CA THR A 122 17.88 0.66 6.98
C THR A 122 17.85 -0.45 5.93
N ALA A 123 17.31 -1.60 6.33
CA ALA A 123 16.86 -2.63 5.42
C ALA A 123 15.66 -2.12 4.61
N ALA A 124 15.48 -2.64 3.39
CA ALA A 124 14.34 -2.32 2.55
C ALA A 124 13.68 -3.60 2.04
N THR A 125 12.35 -3.60 1.94
CA THR A 125 11.62 -4.63 1.20
C THR A 125 11.29 -4.08 -0.16
N ILE A 126 11.59 -4.84 -1.22
CA ILE A 126 11.26 -4.46 -2.59
C ILE A 126 10.43 -5.55 -3.27
N SER A 127 9.63 -5.14 -4.24
CA SER A 127 8.81 -6.01 -5.07
C SER A 127 9.12 -5.83 -6.55
N VAL A 128 8.88 -6.90 -7.30
CA VAL A 128 9.02 -6.95 -8.75
C VAL A 128 7.98 -7.89 -9.35
N ALA A 129 7.47 -7.55 -10.52
CA ALA A 129 6.60 -8.44 -11.28
C ALA A 129 7.44 -9.40 -12.12
N LEU A 130 6.94 -10.62 -12.29
CA LEU A 130 7.42 -11.51 -13.33
C LEU A 130 6.73 -11.18 -14.65
N THR A 131 7.39 -11.49 -15.76
CA THR A 131 6.76 -11.49 -17.09
C THR A 131 5.56 -12.45 -17.11
N VAL A 132 4.61 -12.23 -18.02
CA VAL A 132 3.42 -13.08 -18.15
C VAL A 132 3.80 -14.55 -18.35
N ASP A 133 4.79 -14.82 -19.21
CA ASP A 133 5.23 -16.19 -19.49
C ASP A 133 5.94 -16.82 -18.29
N ALA A 134 6.79 -16.07 -17.58
CA ALA A 134 7.42 -16.56 -16.36
C ALA A 134 6.40 -16.80 -15.24
N SER A 135 5.38 -15.96 -15.12
CA SER A 135 4.29 -16.12 -14.16
C SER A 135 3.54 -17.44 -14.39
N LYS A 136 3.21 -17.75 -15.66
CA LYS A 136 2.60 -19.03 -16.03
C LYS A 136 3.50 -20.22 -15.71
N ARG A 137 4.79 -20.15 -16.04
CA ARG A 137 5.78 -21.20 -15.70
C ARG A 137 5.88 -21.41 -14.19
N PHE A 138 5.97 -20.33 -13.43
CA PHE A 138 6.07 -20.36 -11.98
C PHE A 138 4.82 -20.96 -11.33
N LEU A 139 3.63 -20.56 -11.77
CA LEU A 139 2.36 -21.09 -11.25
C LEU A 139 2.18 -22.58 -11.54
N ASN A 140 2.61 -23.03 -12.72
CA ASN A 140 2.57 -24.44 -13.12
C ASN A 140 3.67 -25.30 -12.49
N SER A 141 4.66 -24.69 -11.83
CA SER A 141 5.74 -25.43 -11.16
C SER A 141 5.25 -26.11 -9.88
N SER A 142 5.84 -27.26 -9.54
CA SER A 142 5.52 -27.98 -8.30
C SER A 142 5.85 -27.15 -7.07
N LEU A 143 5.16 -27.40 -5.95
CA LEU A 143 5.41 -26.70 -4.69
C LEU A 143 6.88 -26.82 -4.24
N THR A 144 7.51 -27.96 -4.51
CA THR A 144 8.92 -28.24 -4.19
C THR A 144 9.91 -27.43 -5.02
N ASN A 145 9.53 -27.00 -6.22
CA ASN A 145 10.39 -26.23 -7.12
C ASN A 145 10.33 -24.71 -6.85
N LYS A 146 9.30 -24.23 -6.16
CA LYS A 146 9.13 -22.80 -5.89
C LYS A 146 10.22 -22.20 -4.98
N PRO A 147 10.62 -22.84 -3.86
CA PRO A 147 11.74 -22.35 -3.06
C PRO A 147 13.06 -22.32 -3.85
N ALA A 148 13.30 -23.33 -4.68
CA ALA A 148 14.49 -23.40 -5.54
C ALA A 148 14.53 -22.26 -6.57
N TYR A 149 13.37 -21.86 -7.10
CA TYR A 149 13.25 -20.68 -7.97
C TYR A 149 13.67 -19.39 -7.24
N PHE A 150 13.15 -19.18 -6.03
CA PHE A 150 13.53 -18.00 -5.22
C PHE A 150 15.02 -18.00 -4.90
N ASP A 151 15.59 -19.14 -4.49
CA ASP A 151 17.02 -19.21 -4.18
C ASP A 151 17.89 -18.91 -5.42
N ALA A 152 17.56 -19.53 -6.56
CA ALA A 152 18.25 -19.28 -7.83
C ALA A 152 18.17 -17.79 -8.24
N LEU A 153 16.99 -17.18 -8.15
CA LEU A 153 16.81 -15.76 -8.45
C LEU A 153 17.61 -14.88 -7.50
N LEU A 154 17.58 -15.13 -6.19
CA LEU A 154 18.35 -14.35 -5.21
C LEU A 154 19.86 -14.51 -5.40
N ASN A 155 20.34 -15.70 -5.78
CA ASN A 155 21.74 -15.95 -6.13
C ASN A 155 22.14 -15.17 -7.39
N GLU A 156 21.30 -15.16 -8.41
CA GLU A 156 21.56 -14.37 -9.62
C GLU A 156 21.54 -12.87 -9.35
N LEU A 157 20.58 -12.36 -8.57
CA LEU A 157 20.53 -10.96 -8.19
C LEU A 157 21.78 -10.54 -7.41
N ALA A 158 22.20 -11.38 -6.45
CA ALA A 158 23.42 -11.17 -5.66
C ALA A 158 24.69 -11.11 -6.52
N ASN A 159 24.76 -11.90 -7.59
CA ASN A 159 25.90 -11.90 -8.52
C ASN A 159 25.82 -10.71 -9.51
N LYS A 160 24.67 -10.53 -10.15
CA LYS A 160 24.48 -9.54 -11.23
C LYS A 160 24.44 -8.11 -10.72
N VAL A 161 24.01 -7.87 -9.48
CA VAL A 161 24.27 -6.64 -8.74
C VAL A 161 25.00 -7.06 -7.48
N PRO A 162 26.33 -6.87 -7.39
CA PRO A 162 27.17 -7.47 -6.36
C PRO A 162 26.72 -7.10 -4.94
N ILE A 163 25.93 -7.99 -4.35
CA ILE A 163 25.34 -7.89 -3.03
C ILE A 163 25.65 -9.21 -2.34
N LYS A 164 26.11 -9.19 -1.10
CA LYS A 164 26.30 -10.44 -0.36
C LYS A 164 24.95 -11.19 -0.27
N ARG A 165 24.91 -12.44 -0.74
CA ARG A 165 23.70 -13.27 -0.78
C ARG A 165 22.92 -13.32 0.53
N LYS A 166 23.61 -13.32 1.68
CA LYS A 166 23.02 -13.26 3.04
C LYS A 166 22.17 -12.02 3.33
N ARG A 167 22.31 -10.96 2.54
CA ARG A 167 21.50 -9.74 2.64
C ARG A 167 20.21 -9.83 1.84
N LEU A 168 20.06 -10.82 0.98
CA LEU A 168 18.83 -11.03 0.23
C LEU A 168 18.03 -12.16 0.87
N SER A 169 16.77 -11.91 1.17
CA SER A 169 15.85 -12.95 1.68
C SER A 169 14.47 -12.77 1.10
N SER A 170 13.75 -13.85 0.86
CA SER A 170 12.33 -13.80 0.47
C SER A 170 11.52 -14.57 1.51
N ASP A 171 10.26 -14.19 1.66
CA ASP A 171 9.26 -15.00 2.36
C ASP A 171 8.64 -16.06 1.44
N GLU A 172 9.14 -16.16 0.19
CA GLU A 172 8.71 -17.08 -0.86
C GLU A 172 7.23 -16.92 -1.25
N LYS A 173 6.64 -15.78 -0.88
CA LYS A 173 5.25 -15.45 -1.20
C LYS A 173 5.19 -14.66 -2.49
N PHE A 174 4.07 -14.83 -3.17
CA PHE A 174 3.71 -14.07 -4.35
C PHE A 174 2.29 -13.55 -4.22
N GLN A 175 1.96 -12.58 -5.07
CA GLN A 175 0.64 -11.98 -5.20
C GLN A 175 0.26 -11.98 -6.68
N ASN A 176 -0.99 -12.30 -6.99
CA ASN A 176 -1.49 -12.14 -8.35
C ASN A 176 -1.63 -10.64 -8.64
N PHE A 177 -1.00 -10.22 -9.72
CA PHE A 177 -1.10 -8.88 -10.28
C PHE A 177 -1.89 -8.98 -11.58
N GLY A 178 -2.69 -7.96 -11.91
CA GLY A 178 -3.52 -7.98 -13.12
C GLY A 178 -2.74 -8.38 -14.38
N ASN A 179 -3.43 -8.93 -15.39
CA ASN A 179 -2.85 -9.49 -16.61
C ASN A 179 -2.07 -10.80 -16.43
N ASP A 180 -2.53 -11.70 -15.55
CA ASP A 180 -1.91 -13.01 -15.29
C ASP A 180 -0.43 -12.94 -14.85
N GLN A 181 -0.01 -11.82 -14.29
CA GLN A 181 1.33 -11.63 -13.76
C GLN A 181 1.36 -11.94 -12.27
N ILE A 182 2.52 -12.34 -11.77
CA ILE A 182 2.75 -12.43 -10.33
C ILE A 182 3.77 -11.41 -9.88
N VAL A 183 3.55 -10.87 -8.68
CA VAL A 183 4.50 -10.00 -8.00
C VAL A 183 5.11 -10.78 -6.85
N ILE A 184 6.44 -10.75 -6.79
CA ILE A 184 7.24 -11.34 -5.71
C ILE A 184 7.91 -10.23 -4.91
N SER A 185 8.18 -10.52 -3.64
CA SER A 185 8.90 -9.61 -2.74
C SER A 185 10.15 -10.25 -2.18
N PHE A 186 11.15 -9.41 -1.93
CA PHE A 186 12.33 -9.80 -1.18
C PHE A 186 12.87 -8.61 -0.38
N ARG A 187 13.56 -8.94 0.69
CA ARG A 187 14.18 -8.00 1.61
C ARG A 187 15.66 -7.88 1.29
N ILE A 188 16.13 -6.64 1.31
CA ILE A 188 17.53 -6.25 1.29
C ILE A 188 17.90 -5.87 2.73
N GLY A 189 18.74 -6.68 3.36
CA GLY A 189 19.27 -6.41 4.69
C GLY A 189 20.18 -5.18 4.72
N PRO A 190 20.49 -4.67 5.93
CA PRO A 190 21.37 -3.51 6.09
C PRO A 190 22.76 -3.79 5.50
N PRO A 191 23.48 -2.76 5.06
CA PRO A 191 24.86 -2.92 4.60
C PRO A 191 25.75 -3.44 5.73
N SER A 192 26.69 -4.32 5.38
CA SER A 192 27.90 -4.52 6.18
C SER A 192 28.99 -3.58 5.68
N ASN A 193 30.03 -3.31 6.50
CA ASN A 193 31.12 -2.39 6.17
C ASN A 193 31.56 -2.52 4.70
N ALA A 194 31.68 -1.38 4.00
CA ALA A 194 32.04 -1.27 2.58
C ALA A 194 31.03 -1.89 1.58
N GLU A 195 29.72 -1.81 1.85
CA GLU A 195 28.67 -2.23 0.92
C GLU A 195 27.64 -1.14 0.61
N ASN A 196 26.99 -1.28 -0.54
CA ASN A 196 25.84 -0.47 -0.91
C ASN A 196 24.70 -0.53 0.12
N THR A 197 24.13 0.64 0.42
CA THR A 197 22.87 0.77 1.16
C THR A 197 21.73 0.06 0.45
N ALA A 198 20.65 -0.29 1.17
CA ALA A 198 19.49 -0.92 0.56
C ALA A 198 18.86 -0.06 -0.56
N GLN A 199 18.92 1.26 -0.43
CA GLN A 199 18.46 2.20 -1.45
C GLN A 199 19.34 2.20 -2.70
N GLN A 200 20.67 2.17 -2.56
CA GLN A 200 21.59 2.05 -3.70
C GLN A 200 21.40 0.71 -4.40
N VAL A 201 21.25 -0.38 -3.64
CA VAL A 201 20.95 -1.71 -4.17
C VAL A 201 19.65 -1.69 -4.97
N HIS A 202 18.57 -1.15 -4.41
CA HIS A 202 17.29 -1.01 -5.10
C HIS A 202 17.43 -0.21 -6.39
N SER A 203 18.12 0.93 -6.34
CA SER A 203 18.37 1.77 -7.53
C SER A 203 19.15 1.00 -8.60
N ASN A 204 20.25 0.33 -8.24
CA ASN A 204 21.07 -0.45 -9.18
C ASN A 204 20.25 -1.59 -9.81
N LEU A 205 19.52 -2.36 -9.00
CA LEU A 205 18.62 -3.41 -9.47
C LEU A 205 17.60 -2.87 -10.47
N ASN A 206 16.97 -1.74 -10.17
CA ASN A 206 15.94 -1.13 -11.03
C ASN A 206 16.50 -0.63 -12.36
N HIS A 207 17.66 0.03 -12.35
CA HIS A 207 18.31 0.50 -13.57
C HIS A 207 18.79 -0.65 -14.44
N MET A 208 19.39 -1.69 -13.83
CA MET A 208 19.82 -2.90 -14.55
C MET A 208 18.62 -3.61 -15.18
N LEU A 209 17.52 -3.81 -14.45
CA LEU A 209 16.33 -4.46 -14.98
C LEU A 209 15.69 -3.66 -16.13
N LYS A 210 15.55 -2.33 -15.99
CA LYS A 210 14.98 -1.47 -17.05
C LYS A 210 15.81 -1.44 -18.33
N ASN A 211 17.11 -1.70 -18.24
CA ASN A 211 18.03 -1.72 -19.37
C ASN A 211 18.55 -3.14 -19.67
N ASN A 212 17.77 -4.17 -19.32
CA ASN A 212 18.19 -5.57 -19.37
C ASN A 212 18.73 -6.02 -20.75
N LYS A 213 18.29 -5.41 -21.85
CA LYS A 213 18.72 -5.72 -23.23
C LYS A 213 20.24 -5.60 -23.47
N ILE A 214 20.95 -4.80 -22.68
CA ILE A 214 22.38 -4.53 -22.85
C ILE A 214 23.21 -4.95 -21.65
N ASN A 215 22.65 -5.68 -20.69
CA ASN A 215 23.37 -6.09 -19.49
C ASN A 215 23.10 -7.54 -19.13
N ASN A 216 23.70 -7.99 -18.03
CA ASN A 216 23.64 -9.38 -17.59
C ASN A 216 22.26 -9.83 -17.08
N PHE A 217 21.24 -8.97 -17.00
CA PHE A 217 19.88 -9.36 -16.64
C PHE A 217 19.14 -10.11 -17.77
N LEU A 218 19.63 -10.03 -19.01
CA LEU A 218 19.03 -10.69 -20.18
C LEU A 218 19.06 -12.23 -20.14
N SER A 219 19.82 -12.83 -19.22
CA SER A 219 19.97 -14.27 -19.10
C SER A 219 19.49 -14.78 -17.74
N GLY A 220 19.26 -16.10 -17.62
CA GLY A 220 18.94 -16.74 -16.35
C GLY A 220 17.60 -16.34 -15.76
N ALA A 221 17.43 -16.56 -14.45
CA ALA A 221 16.23 -16.25 -13.69
C ALA A 221 15.90 -14.75 -13.68
N THR A 222 16.88 -13.84 -13.77
CA THR A 222 16.58 -12.40 -13.84
C THR A 222 15.87 -11.98 -15.13
N ASN A 223 15.94 -12.79 -16.19
CA ASN A 223 15.21 -12.55 -17.43
C ASN A 223 13.69 -12.81 -17.30
N ASP A 224 13.28 -13.49 -16.22
CA ASP A 224 11.87 -13.67 -15.90
C ASP A 224 11.22 -12.40 -15.33
N LEU A 225 12.02 -11.41 -14.92
CA LEU A 225 11.54 -10.17 -14.31
C LEU A 225 11.00 -9.19 -15.36
N ASP A 226 9.89 -8.54 -15.05
CA ASP A 226 9.27 -7.54 -15.92
C ASP A 226 9.97 -6.18 -15.80
N SER A 227 10.66 -5.79 -16.87
CA SER A 227 11.36 -4.52 -16.96
C SER A 227 10.47 -3.28 -17.01
N THR A 228 9.21 -3.43 -17.42
CA THR A 228 8.22 -2.34 -17.43
C THR A 228 7.74 -2.03 -16.01
N TYR A 229 7.53 -3.06 -15.19
CA TYR A 229 7.14 -2.91 -13.80
C TYR A 229 8.31 -2.37 -12.94
N GLY A 230 9.51 -2.91 -13.13
CA GLY A 230 10.72 -2.53 -12.39
C GLY A 230 10.71 -2.93 -10.92
N PHE A 231 11.70 -2.51 -10.15
CA PHE A 231 11.70 -2.73 -8.70
C PHE A 231 11.02 -1.59 -7.97
N LYS A 232 10.08 -1.91 -7.06
CA LYS A 232 9.37 -0.93 -6.22
C LYS A 232 9.64 -1.19 -4.75
N VAL A 233 9.78 -0.14 -3.95
CA VAL A 233 9.85 -0.29 -2.49
C VAL A 233 8.46 -0.66 -1.99
N VAL A 234 8.37 -1.73 -1.22
CA VAL A 234 7.14 -2.10 -0.52
C VAL A 234 7.07 -1.23 0.72
N GLU A 235 6.17 -0.25 0.71
CA GLU A 235 5.92 0.56 1.89
C GLU A 235 5.31 -0.29 3.00
N ASP A 236 5.83 -0.13 4.20
CA ASP A 236 5.23 -0.72 5.39
C ASP A 236 3.97 0.07 5.75
N LEU A 237 2.83 -0.42 5.25
CA LEU A 237 1.50 0.14 5.51
C LEU A 237 1.24 0.31 7.01
N TRP A 238 1.81 -0.54 7.87
CA TRP A 238 1.66 -0.38 9.31
C TRP A 238 2.31 0.91 9.79
N ASN A 239 3.56 1.18 9.39
CA ASN A 239 4.23 2.43 9.78
C ASN A 239 3.52 3.67 9.21
N GLN A 240 2.95 3.57 8.02
CA GLN A 240 2.20 4.66 7.40
C GLN A 240 0.89 4.97 8.15
N PHE A 241 0.14 3.94 8.55
CA PHE A 241 -1.20 4.12 9.12
C PHE A 241 -1.27 4.02 10.66
N LYS A 242 -0.20 3.58 11.34
CA LYS A 242 -0.19 3.40 12.81
C LYS A 242 -0.62 4.64 13.57
N LEU A 243 -0.05 5.81 13.26
CA LEU A 243 -0.38 7.07 13.94
C LEU A 243 -1.84 7.50 13.66
N PRO A 244 -2.33 7.54 12.41
CA PRO A 244 -3.75 7.75 12.12
C PRO A 244 -4.69 6.81 12.87
N ILE A 245 -4.34 5.51 12.95
CA ILE A 245 -5.14 4.50 13.66
C ILE A 245 -5.21 4.82 15.15
N ILE A 246 -4.07 5.09 15.80
CA ILE A 246 -4.02 5.44 17.24
C ILE A 246 -4.83 6.72 17.52
N ALA A 247 -4.70 7.73 16.67
CA ALA A 247 -5.46 8.98 16.80
C ALA A 247 -6.97 8.74 16.67
N ALA A 248 -7.39 7.94 15.70
CA ALA A 248 -8.80 7.58 15.52
C ALA A 248 -9.36 6.82 16.74
N MET A 249 -8.59 5.89 17.32
CA MET A 249 -8.98 5.16 18.54
C MET A 249 -9.14 6.11 19.73
N ALA A 250 -8.23 7.06 19.90
CA ALA A 250 -8.30 8.05 20.99
C ALA A 250 -9.54 8.96 20.84
N ILE A 251 -9.81 9.45 19.62
CA ILE A 251 -10.99 10.28 19.32
C ILE A 251 -12.28 9.52 19.63
N PHE A 252 -12.36 8.25 19.21
CA PHE A 252 -13.53 7.43 19.49
C PHE A 252 -13.76 7.22 21.00
N ALA A 253 -12.70 6.90 21.75
CA ALA A 253 -12.79 6.76 23.21
C ALA A 253 -13.25 8.06 23.89
N ILE A 254 -12.79 9.21 23.41
CA ILE A 254 -13.24 10.53 23.90
C ILE A 254 -14.72 10.74 23.61
N ILE A 255 -15.22 10.39 22.42
CA ILE A 255 -16.64 10.49 22.07
C ILE A 255 -17.50 9.61 23.01
N CYS A 256 -17.06 8.38 23.27
CA CYS A 256 -17.72 7.48 24.22
C CYS A 256 -17.77 8.09 25.63
N LEU A 257 -16.64 8.56 26.15
CA LEU A 257 -16.56 9.19 27.47
C LEU A 257 -17.41 10.46 27.56
N PHE A 258 -17.36 11.31 26.54
CA PHE A 258 -18.16 12.54 26.47
C PHE A 258 -19.66 12.21 26.47
N SER A 259 -20.08 11.21 25.70
CA SER A 259 -21.49 10.77 25.68
C SER A 259 -21.96 10.27 27.05
N HIS A 260 -21.08 9.59 27.80
CA HIS A 260 -21.35 9.09 29.15
C HIS A 260 -21.43 10.22 30.18
N ILE A 261 -20.47 11.15 30.17
CA ILE A 261 -20.45 12.32 31.06
C ILE A 261 -21.68 13.20 30.82
N LEU A 262 -22.04 13.43 29.56
CA LEU A 262 -23.19 14.25 29.20
C LEU A 262 -24.50 13.60 29.66
N SER A 263 -24.59 12.27 29.57
CA SER A 263 -25.72 11.50 30.13
C SER A 263 -25.84 11.65 31.64
N TYR A 264 -24.71 11.56 32.36
CA TYR A 264 -24.67 11.76 33.81
C TYR A 264 -25.11 13.19 34.19
N LYS A 265 -24.55 14.21 33.51
CA LYS A 265 -24.84 15.62 33.80
C LYS A 265 -26.29 16.01 33.52
N LEU A 266 -26.88 15.47 32.46
CA LEU A 266 -28.28 15.72 32.10
C LEU A 266 -29.28 14.90 32.92
N ASN A 267 -28.80 13.97 33.76
CA ASN A 267 -29.58 13.03 34.57
C ASN A 267 -30.74 12.37 33.80
N SER A 268 -30.54 12.16 32.49
CA SER A 268 -31.59 11.76 31.55
C SER A 268 -31.36 10.34 31.06
N LYS A 269 -32.11 9.40 31.64
CA LYS A 269 -32.12 7.99 31.20
C LYS A 269 -32.54 7.82 29.73
N LYS A 270 -33.25 8.80 29.17
CA LYS A 270 -33.65 8.86 27.76
C LYS A 270 -32.46 9.21 26.85
N PHE A 271 -31.69 10.24 27.23
CA PHE A 271 -30.49 10.63 26.49
C PHE A 271 -29.44 9.53 26.50
N GLU A 272 -29.27 8.85 27.64
CA GLU A 272 -28.43 7.65 27.78
C GLU A 272 -28.81 6.56 26.76
N ALA A 273 -30.11 6.26 26.68
CA ALA A 273 -30.65 5.24 25.80
C ALA A 273 -30.47 5.58 24.31
N ILE A 274 -30.68 6.85 23.93
CA ILE A 274 -30.50 7.31 22.54
C ILE A 274 -29.03 7.26 22.14
N ASN A 275 -28.12 7.80 22.96
CA ASN A 275 -26.69 7.78 22.65
C ASN A 275 -26.13 6.36 22.61
N SER A 276 -26.53 5.50 23.54
CA SER A 276 -26.13 4.09 23.51
C SER A 276 -26.63 3.39 22.23
N ALA A 277 -27.86 3.66 21.80
CA ALA A 277 -28.39 3.11 20.55
C ALA A 277 -27.60 3.62 19.33
N ILE A 278 -27.34 4.92 19.23
CA ILE A 278 -26.58 5.51 18.11
C ILE A 278 -25.16 4.93 18.05
N LEU A 279 -24.47 4.80 19.18
CA LEU A 279 -23.14 4.21 19.23
C LEU A 279 -23.16 2.74 18.79
N ARG A 280 -24.11 1.93 19.28
CA ARG A 280 -24.27 0.54 18.85
C ARG A 280 -24.52 0.44 17.34
N LEU A 281 -25.43 1.25 16.80
CA LEU A 281 -25.70 1.30 15.35
C LEU A 281 -24.45 1.71 14.55
N GLY A 282 -23.72 2.72 15.02
CA GLY A 282 -22.51 3.22 14.38
C GLY A 282 -21.34 2.23 14.39
N LEU A 283 -21.37 1.24 15.28
CA LEU A 283 -20.37 0.17 15.35
C LEU A 283 -20.77 -1.08 14.57
N ILE A 284 -22.03 -1.51 14.71
CA ILE A 284 -22.48 -2.78 14.16
C ILE A 284 -22.65 -2.73 12.63
N ILE A 285 -23.20 -1.63 12.09
CA ILE A 285 -23.45 -1.52 10.64
C ILE A 285 -22.15 -1.59 9.83
N PRO A 286 -21.11 -0.79 10.13
CA PRO A 286 -19.86 -0.85 9.37
C PRO A 286 -19.15 -2.20 9.50
N ASN A 287 -19.24 -2.84 10.67
CA ASN A 287 -18.66 -4.15 10.93
C ASN A 287 -19.21 -5.24 10.01
N PHE A 288 -20.53 -5.30 9.91
CA PHE A 288 -21.20 -6.22 9.00
C PHE A 288 -20.81 -5.96 7.54
N ILE A 289 -20.76 -4.69 7.12
CA ILE A 289 -20.37 -4.30 5.75
C ILE A 289 -18.92 -4.73 5.46
N LEU A 290 -17.99 -4.46 6.38
CA LEU A 290 -16.57 -4.80 6.21
C LEU A 290 -16.33 -6.31 6.16
N SER A 291 -17.02 -7.07 7.00
CA SER A 291 -16.95 -8.54 6.97
C SER A 291 -17.35 -9.09 5.60
N ILE A 292 -18.41 -8.54 4.99
CA ILE A 292 -18.84 -8.91 3.64
C ILE A 292 -17.82 -8.46 2.59
N LEU A 293 -17.35 -7.20 2.66
CA LEU A 293 -16.37 -6.68 1.70
C LEU A 293 -15.07 -7.49 1.73
N PHE A 294 -14.60 -7.88 2.91
CA PHE A 294 -13.43 -8.73 3.09
C PHE A 294 -13.61 -10.08 2.38
N ILE A 295 -14.74 -10.75 2.59
CA ILE A 295 -15.04 -12.03 1.94
C ILE A 295 -15.14 -11.86 0.42
N VAL A 296 -15.87 -10.85 -0.06
CA VAL A 296 -16.16 -10.70 -1.50
C VAL A 296 -14.93 -10.28 -2.31
N TYR A 297 -14.17 -9.32 -1.81
CA TYR A 297 -13.09 -8.66 -2.56
C TYR A 297 -11.71 -9.13 -2.15
N TYR A 298 -11.41 -9.22 -0.85
CA TYR A 298 -10.02 -9.42 -0.39
C TYR A 298 -9.65 -10.89 -0.17
N SER A 299 -10.61 -11.73 0.21
CA SER A 299 -10.31 -13.14 0.48
C SER A 299 -10.07 -13.98 -0.80
N LYS A 300 -10.41 -13.45 -1.97
CA LYS A 300 -10.07 -14.06 -3.27
C LYS A 300 -8.58 -13.95 -3.60
N ASP A 301 -7.91 -12.91 -3.13
CA ASP A 301 -6.47 -12.70 -3.34
C ASP A 301 -5.61 -13.61 -2.44
N ARG A 302 -6.21 -14.16 -1.37
CA ARG A 302 -5.59 -15.09 -0.41
C ARG A 302 -6.50 -16.28 -0.17
N GLN A 303 -6.44 -17.27 -1.06
CA GLN A 303 -7.32 -18.45 -1.08
C GLN A 303 -7.36 -19.22 0.26
N GLU A 304 -6.28 -19.19 1.04
CA GLU A 304 -6.18 -19.79 2.39
C GLU A 304 -7.13 -19.14 3.41
N LEU A 305 -7.47 -17.87 3.23
CA LEU A 305 -8.30 -17.10 4.17
C LEU A 305 -9.79 -17.09 3.77
N TYR A 306 -10.13 -17.48 2.54
CA TYR A 306 -11.50 -17.49 2.05
C TYR A 306 -12.40 -18.41 2.89
N LEU A 307 -12.04 -19.70 2.97
CA LEU A 307 -12.86 -20.71 3.65
C LEU A 307 -13.02 -20.43 5.15
N PRO A 308 -11.95 -20.12 5.92
CA PRO A 308 -12.08 -19.78 7.33
C PRO A 308 -12.96 -18.54 7.57
N SER A 309 -12.85 -17.53 6.71
CA SER A 309 -13.61 -16.28 6.87
C SER A 309 -15.10 -16.47 6.59
N VAL A 310 -15.43 -17.22 5.54
CA VAL A 310 -16.82 -17.59 5.23
C VAL A 310 -17.43 -18.42 6.36
N LEU A 311 -16.69 -19.41 6.88
CA LEU A 311 -17.16 -20.23 7.99
C LEU A 311 -17.40 -19.40 9.26
N LEU A 312 -16.45 -18.55 9.64
CA LEU A 312 -16.56 -17.73 10.84
C LEU A 312 -17.72 -16.73 10.75
N PHE A 313 -17.89 -16.09 9.58
CA PHE A 313 -19.01 -15.19 9.34
C PHE A 313 -20.36 -15.94 9.37
N SER A 314 -20.45 -17.10 8.72
CA SER A 314 -21.68 -17.90 8.68
C SER A 314 -22.08 -18.43 10.05
N VAL A 315 -21.12 -18.91 10.84
CA VAL A 315 -21.36 -19.37 12.23
C VAL A 315 -21.82 -18.21 13.10
N SER A 316 -21.22 -17.02 12.95
CA SER A 316 -21.62 -15.83 13.72
C SER A 316 -23.07 -15.43 13.42
N LEU A 317 -23.48 -15.45 12.15
CA LEU A 317 -24.87 -15.17 11.76
C LEU A 317 -25.83 -16.23 12.28
N LEU A 318 -25.46 -17.51 12.25
CA LEU A 318 -26.29 -18.60 12.75
C LEU A 318 -26.54 -18.46 14.26
N ILE A 319 -25.50 -18.17 15.04
CA ILE A 319 -25.60 -17.96 16.49
C ILE A 319 -26.50 -16.75 16.78
N ASN A 320 -26.29 -15.62 16.09
CA ASN A 320 -27.09 -14.42 16.26
C ASN A 320 -28.56 -14.64 15.88
N PHE A 321 -28.81 -15.40 14.82
CA PHE A 321 -30.16 -15.83 14.45
C PHE A 321 -30.82 -16.65 15.58
N CYS A 322 -30.15 -17.67 16.11
CA CYS A 322 -30.68 -18.49 17.20
C CYS A 322 -30.99 -17.66 18.45
N ILE A 323 -30.07 -16.79 18.88
CA ILE A 323 -30.27 -15.90 20.04
C ILE A 323 -31.45 -14.95 19.78
N THR A 324 -31.53 -14.38 18.57
CA THR A 324 -32.61 -13.46 18.19
C THR A 324 -33.96 -14.15 18.22
N THR A 325 -34.08 -15.31 17.59
CA THR A 325 -35.33 -16.10 17.58
C THR A 325 -35.75 -16.49 19.00
N TYR A 326 -34.82 -16.97 19.82
CA TYR A 326 -35.09 -17.31 21.22
C TYR A 326 -35.57 -16.10 22.03
N THR A 327 -34.89 -14.96 21.89
CA THR A 327 -35.21 -13.73 22.61
C THR A 327 -36.57 -13.16 22.20
N VAL A 328 -36.87 -13.16 20.89
CA VAL A 328 -38.17 -12.70 20.37
C VAL A 328 -39.29 -13.64 20.79
N TYR A 329 -39.08 -14.96 20.72
CA TYR A 329 -40.05 -15.95 21.18
C TYR A 329 -40.41 -15.75 22.65
N ASN A 330 -39.40 -15.58 23.52
CA ASN A 330 -39.61 -15.30 24.93
C ASN A 330 -40.28 -13.93 25.15
N GLY A 331 -39.92 -12.92 24.36
CA GLY A 331 -40.51 -11.58 24.45
C GLY A 331 -41.98 -11.53 24.04
N ILE A 332 -42.42 -12.36 23.09
CA ILE A 332 -43.83 -12.48 22.69
C ILE A 332 -44.69 -13.09 23.81
N ASN A 333 -44.08 -13.87 24.71
CA ASN A 333 -44.80 -14.45 25.85
C ASN A 333 -44.95 -13.46 27.02
N ASP A 334 -44.38 -12.26 26.95
CA ASP A 334 -44.53 -11.19 27.94
C ASP A 334 -45.61 -10.16 27.49
N PRO A 335 -46.74 -10.03 28.22
CA PRO A 335 -47.84 -9.16 27.83
C PRO A 335 -47.50 -7.66 27.83
N VAL A 336 -46.46 -7.23 28.55
CA VAL A 336 -45.99 -5.83 28.55
C VAL A 336 -45.19 -5.53 27.29
N ILE A 337 -44.34 -6.47 26.87
CA ILE A 337 -43.49 -6.35 25.67
C ILE A 337 -44.35 -6.39 24.40
N VAL A 338 -45.34 -7.28 24.34
CA VAL A 338 -46.27 -7.40 23.19
C VAL A 338 -47.00 -6.09 22.92
N ARG A 339 -47.43 -5.37 23.98
CA ARG A 339 -48.14 -4.09 23.84
C ARG A 339 -47.26 -3.01 23.19
N GLU A 340 -45.98 -2.94 23.58
CA GLU A 340 -45.02 -2.02 22.98
C GLU A 340 -44.60 -2.44 21.56
N PHE A 341 -44.55 -3.75 21.29
CA PHE A 341 -44.25 -4.28 19.96
C PHE A 341 -45.31 -3.91 18.94
N ILE A 342 -46.58 -3.98 19.32
CA ILE A 342 -47.70 -3.55 18.47
C ILE A 342 -47.59 -2.04 18.19
N ARG A 343 -47.26 -1.23 19.20
CA ARG A 343 -47.15 0.23 19.07
C ARG A 343 -46.02 0.67 18.14
N LYS A 344 -44.88 -0.03 18.13
CA LYS A 344 -43.69 0.30 17.29
C LYS A 344 -43.32 -0.81 16.32
N ARG A 345 -44.33 -1.45 15.72
CA ARG A 345 -44.20 -2.62 14.84
C ARG A 345 -43.10 -2.51 13.78
N VAL A 346 -42.97 -1.34 13.14
CA VAL A 346 -41.97 -1.12 12.08
C VAL A 346 -40.54 -1.15 12.65
N LEU A 347 -40.30 -0.40 13.73
CA LEU A 347 -38.98 -0.34 14.38
C LEU A 347 -38.56 -1.71 14.93
N VAL A 348 -39.50 -2.41 15.58
CA VAL A 348 -39.27 -3.75 16.13
C VAL A 348 -38.95 -4.75 15.02
N THR A 349 -39.69 -4.70 13.92
CA THR A 349 -39.44 -5.58 12.77
C THR A 349 -38.05 -5.32 12.18
N VAL A 350 -37.69 -4.05 11.96
CA VAL A 350 -36.37 -3.66 11.42
C VAL A 350 -35.24 -4.11 12.34
N LEU A 351 -35.32 -3.82 13.64
CA LEU A 351 -34.29 -4.21 14.61
C LEU A 351 -34.19 -5.73 14.79
N THR A 352 -35.30 -6.47 14.65
CA THR A 352 -35.29 -7.93 14.69
C THR A 352 -34.62 -8.54 13.46
N ILE A 353 -34.85 -7.97 12.27
CA ILE A 353 -34.14 -8.37 11.04
C ILE A 353 -32.64 -8.07 11.17
N LEU A 354 -32.30 -6.88 11.67
CA LEU A 354 -30.91 -6.48 11.88
C LEU A 354 -30.22 -7.32 12.98
N ALA A 355 -30.96 -7.82 13.97
CA ALA A 355 -30.42 -8.63 15.05
C ALA A 355 -29.80 -9.96 14.60
N VAL A 356 -30.14 -10.43 13.39
CA VAL A 356 -29.46 -11.56 12.75
C VAL A 356 -27.98 -11.24 12.45
N THR A 357 -27.67 -9.97 12.18
CA THR A 357 -26.28 -9.53 11.98
C THR A 357 -25.53 -9.38 13.30
N ASP A 358 -26.20 -8.88 14.34
CA ASP A 358 -25.70 -8.80 15.71
C ASP A 358 -26.85 -8.75 16.71
N TYR A 359 -26.91 -9.70 17.66
CA TYR A 359 -28.02 -9.75 18.61
C TYR A 359 -28.14 -8.47 19.49
N GLU A 360 -27.08 -7.65 19.58
CA GLU A 360 -27.10 -6.38 20.31
C GLU A 360 -28.14 -5.37 19.80
N TYR A 361 -28.63 -5.49 18.56
CA TYR A 361 -29.77 -4.68 18.09
C TYR A 361 -31.02 -4.86 18.98
N LEU A 362 -31.18 -6.02 19.61
CA LEU A 362 -32.29 -6.27 20.55
C LEU A 362 -32.09 -5.54 21.90
N ALA A 363 -30.86 -5.19 22.27
CA ALA A 363 -30.61 -4.36 23.45
C ALA A 363 -31.19 -2.94 23.27
N ILE A 364 -31.30 -2.46 22.02
CA ILE A 364 -31.98 -1.21 21.69
C ILE A 364 -33.49 -1.35 21.96
N LEU A 365 -34.08 -2.52 21.67
CA LEU A 365 -35.49 -2.80 21.96
C LEU A 365 -35.82 -2.76 23.44
N LYS A 366 -34.91 -3.23 24.31
CA LYS A 366 -35.07 -3.16 25.77
C LYS A 366 -35.23 -1.72 26.28
N ASN A 367 -34.66 -0.75 25.58
CA ASN A 367 -34.74 0.67 25.94
C ASN A 367 -35.96 1.39 25.33
N VAL A 368 -36.76 0.72 24.51
CA VAL A 368 -37.94 1.29 23.85
C VAL A 368 -38.98 1.90 24.81
N PRO A 369 -39.28 1.29 25.98
CA PRO A 369 -40.19 1.89 26.96
C PRO A 369 -39.72 3.24 27.49
N ARG A 370 -38.40 3.43 27.67
CA ARG A 370 -37.79 4.70 28.13
C ARG A 370 -37.90 5.82 27.08
N PHE A 371 -38.17 5.49 25.82
CA PHE A 371 -38.48 6.50 24.80
C PHE A 371 -39.91 7.06 24.94
N ASN A 372 -40.75 6.48 25.80
CA ASN A 372 -42.18 6.79 25.91
C ASN A 372 -42.62 7.43 27.25
N GLU A 373 -41.75 7.53 28.27
CA GLU A 373 -42.03 8.34 29.48
C GLU A 373 -42.00 9.83 29.10
N ILE A 374 -43.16 10.38 28.76
CA ILE A 374 -43.36 11.79 28.43
C ILE A 374 -44.12 12.44 29.59
N GLU A 375 -43.39 13.13 30.45
CA GLU A 375 -43.84 14.40 30.99
C GLU A 375 -42.60 15.29 31.02
N ILE A 376 -42.51 16.23 30.07
CA ILE A 376 -41.47 17.26 30.12
C ILE A 376 -41.92 18.22 31.22
N ASP A 377 -41.39 18.03 32.43
CA ASP A 377 -41.60 18.98 33.52
C ASP A 377 -40.86 20.28 33.18
N PHE A 378 -41.55 21.20 32.50
CA PHE A 378 -41.06 22.54 32.12
C PHE A 378 -40.87 23.49 33.32
N LYS A 379 -40.91 22.98 34.56
CA LYS A 379 -40.83 23.76 35.80
C LYS A 379 -39.56 24.58 36.00
N TYR A 380 -38.53 24.38 35.17
CA TYR A 380 -37.26 25.13 35.26
C TYR A 380 -37.14 26.34 34.30
N LEU A 381 -38.17 26.65 33.50
CA LEU A 381 -38.13 27.79 32.56
C LEU A 381 -38.91 29.04 33.03
N THR A 382 -39.51 29.02 34.22
CA THR A 382 -40.37 30.11 34.74
C THR A 382 -39.65 30.99 35.79
N ILE A 383 -38.42 31.44 35.53
CA ILE A 383 -37.70 32.35 36.47
C ILE A 383 -37.20 33.65 35.82
N MET A 384 -37.36 33.90 34.51
CA MET A 384 -36.91 35.17 33.92
C MET A 384 -38.02 35.93 33.19
N LYS A 385 -38.98 36.45 33.95
CA LYS A 385 -39.96 37.41 33.44
C LYS A 385 -40.31 38.44 34.51
N ASP A 386 -39.35 39.26 34.89
CA ASP A 386 -39.61 40.53 35.56
C ASP A 386 -38.76 41.65 34.94
N ASP A 387 -39.47 42.75 34.69
CA ASP A 387 -39.07 44.13 34.36
C ASP A 387 -38.87 44.58 32.89
N PRO A 388 -39.45 45.75 32.50
CA PRO A 388 -39.85 46.13 31.16
C PRO A 388 -39.08 47.40 30.67
N GLU A 389 -39.62 48.09 29.67
CA GLU A 389 -39.15 49.37 29.11
C GLU A 389 -38.07 49.30 28.01
N SER A 390 -38.48 49.43 26.75
CA SER A 390 -38.61 50.78 26.18
C SER A 390 -39.16 50.71 24.76
N VAL A 391 -40.07 51.62 24.52
CA VAL A 391 -40.93 51.79 23.36
C VAL A 391 -40.14 52.24 22.13
N LYS A 392 -40.35 51.59 20.98
CA LYS A 392 -40.31 52.32 19.70
C LYS A 392 -41.27 51.74 18.66
N ALA A 393 -42.35 52.49 18.47
CA ALA A 393 -43.07 52.69 17.21
C ALA A 393 -43.83 51.50 16.60
N LYS A 394 -45.03 51.32 17.14
CA LYS A 394 -46.30 51.39 16.40
C LYS A 394 -46.18 51.98 14.97
N THR A 395 -46.26 51.13 13.96
CA THR A 395 -46.93 51.43 12.67
C THR A 395 -47.27 50.10 12.01
N ASP A 396 -48.45 50.03 11.42
CA ASP A 396 -49.06 48.89 10.72
C ASP A 396 -50.07 48.06 11.54
N TYR A 397 -51.20 48.75 11.79
CA TYR A 397 -52.54 48.19 11.65
C TYR A 397 -52.69 47.37 10.34
N GLU A 398 -53.67 46.46 10.33
CA GLU A 398 -54.36 46.05 9.09
C GLU A 398 -53.61 45.21 8.04
N TYR A 399 -53.11 44.02 8.41
CA TYR A 399 -53.08 42.87 7.48
C TYR A 399 -53.45 41.55 8.16
N LEU A 400 -54.61 41.56 8.82
CA LEU A 400 -55.39 40.33 8.99
C LEU A 400 -56.01 39.98 7.63
N LYS A 401 -55.23 39.42 6.69
CA LYS A 401 -55.68 38.53 5.58
C LYS A 401 -54.64 38.42 4.46
N ILE A 402 -53.92 37.30 4.44
CA ILE A 402 -53.91 36.27 3.37
C ILE A 402 -52.58 35.52 3.43
N SER A 403 -52.66 34.30 3.96
CA SER A 403 -51.84 33.14 3.58
C SER A 403 -50.32 33.33 3.59
N LYS A 404 -49.68 33.34 4.77
CA LYS A 404 -48.27 32.87 4.86
C LYS A 404 -47.69 32.52 6.23
N ASP A 405 -48.48 32.43 7.28
CA ASP A 405 -47.98 31.95 8.57
C ASP A 405 -48.57 30.57 8.90
N GLU A 406 -47.78 29.54 8.63
CA GLU A 406 -47.56 28.43 9.57
C GLU A 406 -46.37 27.60 9.09
N LEU A 407 -45.16 28.08 9.36
CA LEU A 407 -44.03 27.21 9.69
C LEU A 407 -43.16 27.98 10.69
N LYS A 408 -43.00 27.42 11.90
CA LYS A 408 -42.41 28.12 13.04
C LYS A 408 -40.87 28.13 12.92
N PRO A 409 -40.16 29.16 13.43
CA PRO A 409 -38.69 29.25 13.38
C PRO A 409 -37.96 28.05 13.99
N ASP A 410 -38.62 27.33 14.92
CA ASP A 410 -38.11 26.10 15.53
C ASP A 410 -38.01 24.92 14.55
N GLU A 411 -38.73 24.95 13.43
CA GLU A 411 -38.66 23.94 12.38
C GLU A 411 -37.50 24.19 11.39
N ILE A 412 -37.04 25.45 11.27
CA ILE A 412 -35.87 25.82 10.45
C ILE A 412 -34.56 25.52 11.21
N GLU A 413 -34.55 25.63 12.54
CA GLU A 413 -33.42 25.22 13.40
C GLU A 413 -33.28 23.69 13.43
N GLN A 414 -34.39 22.94 13.43
CA GLN A 414 -34.40 21.47 13.30
C GLN A 414 -33.90 21.00 11.92
N ILE A 415 -34.24 21.70 10.83
CA ILE A 415 -33.72 21.41 9.48
C ILE A 415 -32.21 21.73 9.37
N LYS A 416 -31.70 22.73 10.10
CA LYS A 416 -30.25 23.00 10.24
C LYS A 416 -29.52 21.95 11.07
N GLN A 417 -30.10 21.44 12.15
CA GLN A 417 -29.52 20.33 12.93
C GLN A 417 -29.51 19.00 12.16
N ILE A 418 -30.53 18.73 11.33
CA ILE A 418 -30.60 17.54 10.46
C ILE A 418 -29.52 17.57 9.36
N ASN A 419 -29.19 18.75 8.82
CA ASN A 419 -28.08 18.90 7.85
C ASN A 419 -26.69 18.82 8.50
N MET A 420 -26.55 19.20 9.77
CA MET A 420 -25.30 19.04 10.54
C MET A 420 -25.06 17.56 10.89
N PHE A 421 -26.12 16.81 11.25
CA PHE A 421 -26.08 15.36 11.43
C PHE A 421 -25.68 14.62 10.14
N ARG A 422 -26.10 15.12 8.97
CA ARG A 422 -25.72 14.53 7.66
C ARG A 422 -24.22 14.70 7.34
N GLN A 423 -23.55 15.70 7.89
CA GLN A 423 -22.09 15.86 7.77
C GLN A 423 -21.31 15.02 8.82
N ILE A 424 -21.83 14.88 10.03
CA ILE A 424 -21.25 14.03 11.09
C ILE A 424 -21.33 12.53 10.71
N PHE A 425 -22.42 12.11 10.06
CA PHE A 425 -22.57 10.72 9.59
C PHE A 425 -21.61 10.35 8.45
N ARG A 426 -21.14 11.29 7.63
CA ARG A 426 -20.12 11.00 6.60
C ARG A 426 -18.74 10.67 7.19
N LEU A 427 -18.37 11.31 8.30
CA LEU A 427 -17.14 10.98 9.04
C LEU A 427 -17.31 9.71 9.89
N THR A 428 -18.49 9.49 10.47
CA THR A 428 -18.80 8.30 11.28
C THR A 428 -18.82 7.01 10.44
N ILE A 429 -19.23 7.08 9.17
CA ILE A 429 -19.17 5.94 8.23
C ILE A 429 -17.72 5.61 7.81
N ILE A 430 -16.84 6.61 7.73
CA ILE A 430 -15.41 6.43 7.42
C ILE A 430 -14.63 5.89 8.63
N TYR A 431 -14.98 6.31 9.85
CA TYR A 431 -14.32 5.85 11.08
C TYR A 431 -14.90 4.57 11.69
N GLY A 432 -16.20 4.29 11.48
CA GLY A 432 -16.79 3.01 11.83
C GLY A 432 -16.18 1.84 11.03
N ALA A 433 -15.68 2.11 9.82
CA ALA A 433 -14.89 1.16 9.05
C ALA A 433 -13.46 0.93 9.62
N LEU A 434 -12.90 1.90 10.36
CA LEU A 434 -11.62 1.75 11.03
C LEU A 434 -11.74 1.07 12.40
N PHE A 435 -12.87 1.26 13.09
CA PHE A 435 -13.11 0.69 14.43
C PHE A 435 -13.27 -0.83 14.41
N ASP A 436 -13.90 -1.38 13.37
CA ASP A 436 -14.16 -2.80 13.29
C ASP A 436 -12.93 -3.66 12.92
N ILE A 437 -11.97 -3.08 12.18
CA ILE A 437 -10.67 -3.72 11.93
C ILE A 437 -9.94 -4.01 13.26
N PHE A 438 -10.19 -3.24 14.32
CA PHE A 438 -9.35 -3.27 15.53
C PHE A 438 -10.02 -3.79 16.80
N LEU A 439 -11.35 -3.95 16.90
CA LEU A 439 -11.99 -4.40 18.15
C LEU A 439 -12.73 -5.74 18.08
N ARG A 440 -13.33 -6.11 16.95
CA ARG A 440 -13.93 -7.45 16.78
C ARG A 440 -12.95 -8.46 16.20
N ASN A 441 -11.96 -7.99 15.45
CA ASN A 441 -10.90 -8.81 14.90
C ASN A 441 -9.75 -9.08 15.88
N ILE A 442 -9.68 -8.56 17.10
CA ILE A 442 -8.57 -8.94 18.00
C ILE A 442 -8.48 -10.45 18.24
N PRO A 443 -9.54 -11.27 18.32
CA PRO A 443 -9.37 -12.72 18.30
C PRO A 443 -8.81 -13.25 16.96
N GLN A 444 -9.24 -12.74 15.80
CA GLN A 444 -8.73 -13.15 14.48
C GLN A 444 -7.33 -12.59 14.16
N ILE A 445 -6.98 -11.41 14.66
CA ILE A 445 -5.69 -10.72 14.60
C ILE A 445 -4.78 -11.27 15.68
N VAL A 446 -5.22 -11.69 16.86
CA VAL A 446 -4.40 -12.42 17.85
C VAL A 446 -4.15 -13.84 17.38
N ILE A 447 -5.10 -14.46 16.66
CA ILE A 447 -4.85 -15.72 15.93
C ILE A 447 -3.88 -15.47 14.76
N GLN A 448 -4.06 -14.43 13.95
CA GLN A 448 -3.13 -14.07 12.85
C GLN A 448 -1.77 -13.57 13.36
N VAL A 449 -1.69 -12.90 14.50
CA VAL A 449 -0.46 -12.36 15.13
C VAL A 449 0.24 -13.43 15.95
N ARG A 450 -0.46 -14.35 16.64
CA ARG A 450 0.18 -15.56 17.23
C ARG A 450 0.71 -16.49 16.14
N ILE A 451 -0.01 -16.63 15.02
CA ILE A 451 0.48 -17.40 13.86
C ILE A 451 1.65 -16.64 13.18
N HIS A 452 1.59 -15.32 13.05
CA HIS A 452 2.70 -14.50 12.54
C HIS A 452 3.94 -14.51 13.47
N TYR A 453 3.76 -14.59 14.79
CA TYR A 453 4.86 -14.68 15.77
C TYR A 453 5.48 -16.09 15.83
N TYR A 454 4.72 -17.15 15.54
CA TYR A 454 5.25 -18.51 15.35
C TYR A 454 5.88 -18.74 13.96
N ILE A 455 5.69 -17.81 13.01
CA ILE A 455 6.27 -17.83 11.65
C ILE A 455 7.55 -16.97 11.54
N HIS A 456 7.94 -16.28 12.62
CA HIS A 456 9.18 -15.47 12.69
C HIS A 456 10.23 -16.03 13.67
N LEU A 457 10.13 -17.32 14.02
CA LEU A 457 11.24 -18.22 14.33
C LEU A 457 11.44 -19.11 13.09
#